data_AF-A0A8I1BDW5-F1
#
_entry.id   AF-A0A8I1BDW5-F1
#
_cell.length_a   1.000
_cell.length_b   1.000
_cell.length_c   1.000
_cell.angle_alpha   90.00
_cell.angle_beta   90.00
_cell.angle_gamma   90.00
#
_symmetry.space_group_name_H-M   'P 1'
#
loop_
_entity.id
_entity.type
_entity.pdbx_description
1 polymer ?
#
loop_
_entity_poly.entity_id
_entity_poly.type
_entity_poly.pdbx_seq_one_letter_code
_entity_poly.pdbx_strand_id
1 'polypeptide(L)'
;MSNEKVARFNKQHFVVGLKQTLKALKKDQVASLIIAKDVEIYLLAQVFSQINHKSIPITYFESKSALGKAVGINVNATIVALLNEN
;
A
#
# COMPACT_ATOMS: atom_id res chain seq x y z
N MET A 1 -8.51 -1.90 -18.55
CA MET A 1 -7.81 -1.01 -17.60
C MET A 1 -7.14 -1.74 -16.42
N SER A 2 -7.14 -3.09 -16.34
CA SER A 2 -6.66 -3.81 -15.14
C SER A 2 -5.13 -4.05 -15.05
N ASN A 3 -4.35 -3.77 -16.11
CA ASN A 3 -2.96 -4.23 -16.17
C ASN A 3 -1.91 -3.23 -15.65
N GLU A 4 -2.17 -1.91 -15.68
CA GLU A 4 -1.17 -0.92 -15.27
C GLU A 4 -0.87 -0.94 -13.76
N LYS A 5 -1.89 -1.16 -12.92
CA LYS A 5 -1.69 -1.21 -11.47
C LYS A 5 -0.89 -2.45 -11.05
N VAL A 6 -1.09 -3.57 -11.74
CA VAL A 6 -0.36 -4.83 -11.49
C VAL A 6 1.09 -4.70 -11.94
N ALA A 7 1.34 -4.05 -13.07
CA ALA A 7 2.69 -3.85 -13.60
C ALA A 7 3.63 -3.08 -12.63
N ARG A 8 3.09 -2.23 -11.74
CA ARG A 8 3.88 -1.51 -10.74
C ARG A 8 4.55 -2.43 -9.71
N PHE A 9 3.89 -3.52 -9.32
CA PHE A 9 4.42 -4.43 -8.29
C PHE A 9 5.59 -5.30 -8.78
N ASN A 10 5.70 -5.52 -10.10
CA ASN A 10 6.75 -6.36 -10.66
C ASN A 10 8.13 -5.68 -10.75
N LYS A 11 8.20 -4.36 -10.51
CA LYS A 11 9.44 -3.57 -10.70
C LYS A 11 9.94 -2.90 -9.43
N GLN A 12 9.07 -2.59 -8.47
CA GLN A 12 9.43 -1.87 -7.25
C GLN A 12 9.35 -2.76 -6.01
N HIS A 13 10.26 -2.54 -5.06
CA HIS A 13 10.17 -3.12 -3.73
C HIS A 13 8.93 -2.61 -3.01
N PHE A 14 8.19 -3.51 -2.37
CA PHE A 14 7.00 -3.15 -1.61
C PHE A 14 6.87 -3.98 -0.33
N VAL A 15 6.06 -3.49 0.60
CA VAL A 15 5.64 -4.24 1.78
C VAL A 15 4.11 -4.29 1.86
N VAL A 16 3.59 -5.42 2.34
CA VAL A 16 2.14 -5.66 2.41
C VAL A 16 1.65 -5.61 3.86
N GLY A 17 0.50 -4.97 4.06
CA GLY A 17 -0.22 -4.92 5.33
C GLY A 17 0.16 -3.74 6.22
N LEU A 18 -0.73 -3.45 7.17
CA LEU A 18 -0.64 -2.28 8.06
C LEU A 18 0.66 -2.24 8.86
N LYS A 19 1.00 -3.37 9.51
CA LYS A 19 2.17 -3.45 10.39
C LYS A 19 3.48 -3.16 9.64
N GLN A 20 3.66 -3.73 8.46
CA GLN A 20 4.86 -3.51 7.65
C GLN A 20 4.87 -2.12 7.03
N THR A 21 3.71 -1.62 6.60
CA THR A 21 3.56 -0.25 6.10
C THR A 21 3.95 0.77 7.16
N LEU A 22 3.45 0.65 8.39
CA LEU A 22 3.82 1.53 9.50
C LEU A 22 5.31 1.44 9.85
N LYS A 23 5.91 0.25 9.74
CA LYS A 23 7.36 0.08 9.96
C LYS A 23 8.18 0.81 8.87
N ALA A 24 7.76 0.73 7.61
CA ALA A 24 8.41 1.44 6.51
C ALA A 24 8.22 2.96 6.59
N LEU A 25 7.02 3.42 6.98
CA LEU A 25 6.71 4.83 7.20
C LEU A 25 7.56 5.46 8.31
N LYS A 26 7.80 4.71 9.40
CA LYS A 26 8.72 5.13 10.49
C LYS A 26 10.18 5.23 10.06
N LYS A 27 10.55 4.57 8.96
CA LYS A 27 11.91 4.61 8.39
C LYS A 27 12.03 5.61 7.23
N ASP A 28 10.97 6.34 6.90
CA ASP A 28 10.92 7.24 5.74
C ASP A 28 11.25 6.55 4.40
N GLN A 29 10.91 5.26 4.30
CA GLN A 29 11.23 4.41 3.13
C GLN A 29 10.07 4.31 2.13
N VAL A 30 8.97 5.03 2.31
CA VAL A 30 7.74 4.86 1.52
C VAL A 30 7.62 5.93 0.44
N ALA A 31 7.53 5.49 -0.81
CA ALA A 31 7.30 6.34 -1.98
C ALA A 31 5.82 6.63 -2.21
N SER A 32 4.95 5.61 -2.04
CA SER A 32 3.51 5.74 -2.24
C SER A 32 2.73 4.63 -1.55
N LEU A 33 1.44 4.84 -1.33
CA LEU A 33 0.54 3.88 -0.72
C LEU A 33 -0.56 3.44 -1.69
N ILE A 34 -0.91 2.16 -1.64
CA ILE A 34 -2.02 1.56 -2.37
C ILE A 34 -2.97 0.94 -1.36
N ILE A 35 -4.21 1.43 -1.30
CA ILE A 35 -5.21 1.05 -0.30
C ILE A 35 -6.40 0.39 -0.99
N ALA A 36 -6.88 -0.74 -0.49
CA ALA A 36 -8.10 -1.35 -1.00
C ALA A 36 -9.36 -0.52 -0.61
N LYS A 37 -10.32 -0.36 -1.53
CA LYS A 37 -11.52 0.48 -1.34
C LYS A 37 -12.47 -0.02 -0.25
N ASP A 38 -12.52 -1.33 -0.02
CA ASP A 38 -13.36 -2.03 0.96
C ASP A 38 -12.68 -2.15 2.33
N VAL A 39 -11.74 -1.26 2.63
CA VAL A 39 -11.07 -1.16 3.94
C VAL A 39 -11.80 -0.15 4.80
N GLU A 40 -12.11 -0.56 6.01
CA GLU A 40 -12.66 0.30 7.04
C GLU A 40 -11.62 1.35 7.46
N ILE A 41 -11.97 2.63 7.36
CA ILE A 41 -11.04 3.76 7.55
C ILE A 41 -10.33 3.74 8.92
N TYR A 42 -11.00 3.25 9.98
CA TYR A 42 -10.40 3.19 11.31
C TYR A 42 -9.13 2.31 11.36
N LEU A 43 -9.02 1.32 10.48
CA LEU A 43 -7.83 0.48 10.35
C LEU A 43 -6.62 1.25 9.82
N LEU A 44 -6.86 2.36 9.11
CA LEU A 44 -5.85 3.20 8.46
C LEU A 44 -5.54 4.47 9.26
N ALA A 45 -6.20 4.72 10.39
CA ALA A 45 -6.05 5.95 11.18
C ALA A 45 -4.58 6.25 11.53
N GLN A 46 -3.83 5.22 11.95
CA GLN A 46 -2.40 5.37 12.25
C GLN A 46 -1.56 5.68 11.01
N VAL A 47 -1.92 5.13 9.85
CA VAL A 47 -1.24 5.41 8.58
C VAL A 47 -1.45 6.86 8.20
N PHE A 48 -2.70 7.34 8.21
CA PHE A 48 -3.03 8.73 7.90
C PHE A 48 -2.34 9.72 8.84
N SER A 49 -2.31 9.42 10.14
CA SER A 49 -1.58 10.24 11.12
C SER A 49 -0.08 10.35 10.80
N GLN A 50 0.56 9.26 10.35
CA GLN A 50 1.99 9.28 10.02
C GLN A 50 2.34 10.00 8.71
N ILE A 51 1.40 10.09 7.78
CA ILE A 51 1.63 10.73 6.47
C ILE A 51 1.04 12.13 6.36
N ASN A 52 0.32 12.63 7.38
CA ASN A 52 -0.37 13.93 7.34
C ASN A 52 0.55 15.13 7.00
N HIS A 53 1.85 15.00 7.28
CA HIS A 53 2.87 16.01 6.97
C HIS A 53 3.87 15.57 5.89
N LYS A 54 3.62 14.43 5.24
CA LYS A 54 4.47 13.87 4.19
C LYS A 54 3.72 13.93 2.86
N SER A 55 4.40 14.30 1.78
CA SER A 55 3.83 14.28 0.43
C SER A 55 3.84 12.85 -0.14
N ILE A 56 3.18 11.91 0.54
CA ILE A 56 3.10 10.51 0.12
C ILE A 56 1.78 10.31 -0.65
N PRO A 57 1.83 10.07 -1.97
CA PRO A 57 0.62 9.85 -2.76
C PRO A 57 -0.07 8.54 -2.37
N ILE A 58 -1.40 8.58 -2.34
CA ILE A 58 -2.26 7.45 -2.04
C ILE A 58 -3.09 7.12 -3.28
N THR A 59 -3.13 5.86 -3.66
CA THR A 59 -4.01 5.36 -4.71
C THR A 59 -4.89 4.24 -4.19
N TYR A 60 -6.06 4.09 -4.79
CA TYR A 60 -7.03 3.08 -4.37
C TYR A 60 -7.09 1.89 -5.33
N PHE A 61 -7.19 0.69 -4.76
CA PHE A 61 -7.36 -0.59 -5.46
C PHE A 61 -8.77 -1.13 -5.27
N GLU A 62 -9.22 -1.95 -6.21
CA GLU A 62 -10.62 -2.40 -6.31
C GLU A 62 -11.16 -3.05 -5.04
N SER A 63 -10.41 -3.97 -4.45
CA SER A 63 -10.76 -4.63 -3.19
C SER A 63 -9.54 -5.23 -2.49
N LYS A 64 -9.71 -5.65 -1.23
CA LYS A 64 -8.69 -6.32 -0.43
C LYS A 64 -8.21 -7.61 -1.10
N SER A 65 -9.14 -8.36 -1.67
CA SER A 65 -8.83 -9.61 -2.38
C SER A 65 -8.09 -9.35 -3.69
N ALA A 66 -8.55 -8.38 -4.49
CA ALA A 66 -7.92 -8.05 -5.76
C ALA A 66 -6.50 -7.49 -5.56
N LEU A 67 -6.30 -6.66 -4.53
CA LEU A 67 -4.98 -6.12 -4.19
C LEU A 67 -4.01 -7.24 -3.78
N GLY A 68 -4.46 -8.19 -2.96
CA GLY A 68 -3.65 -9.35 -2.54
C GLY A 68 -3.18 -10.19 -3.72
N LYS A 69 -4.11 -10.52 -4.63
CA LYS A 69 -3.79 -11.25 -5.87
C LYS A 69 -2.81 -10.46 -6.75
N ALA A 70 -3.00 -9.15 -6.88
CA ALA A 70 -2.15 -8.28 -7.70
C ALA A 70 -0.70 -8.22 -7.21
N VAL A 71 -0.47 -8.36 -5.90
CA VAL A 71 0.87 -8.41 -5.30
C VAL A 71 1.41 -9.82 -5.12
N GLY A 72 0.72 -10.84 -5.65
CA GLY A 72 1.17 -12.22 -5.64
C GLY A 72 1.03 -12.95 -4.30
N ILE A 73 0.14 -12.48 -3.40
CA ILE A 73 -0.15 -13.19 -2.15
C ILE A 73 -1.53 -13.86 -2.19
N ASN A 74 -1.64 -15.03 -1.56
CA ASN A 74 -2.87 -15.83 -1.57
C ASN A 74 -3.87 -15.43 -0.46
N VAL A 75 -3.77 -14.20 0.04
CA VAL A 75 -4.60 -13.64 1.12
C VAL A 75 -5.01 -12.20 0.82
N ASN A 76 -5.98 -11.68 1.58
CA ASN A 76 -6.44 -10.29 1.46
C ASN A 76 -5.37 -9.27 1.86
N ALA A 77 -5.21 -8.21 1.08
CA ALA A 77 -4.31 -7.09 1.36
C ALA A 77 -5.09 -5.80 1.62
N THR A 78 -5.00 -5.27 2.84
CA THR A 78 -5.59 -3.97 3.20
C THR A 78 -4.87 -2.79 2.56
N ILE A 79 -3.54 -2.82 2.61
CA ILE A 79 -2.66 -1.75 2.16
C ILE A 79 -1.35 -2.35 1.67
N VAL A 80 -0.76 -1.72 0.66
CA VAL A 80 0.58 -2.00 0.16
C VAL A 80 1.34 -0.67 0.12
N ALA A 81 2.55 -0.66 0.65
CA ALA A 81 3.45 0.49 0.55
C ALA A 81 4.54 0.19 -0.47
N LEU A 82 4.64 1.02 -1.50
CA LEU A 82 5.76 1.00 -2.43
C LEU A 82 6.92 1.74 -1.79
N LEU A 83 8.10 1.12 -1.78
CA LEU A 83 9.28 1.67 -1.17
C LEU A 83 10.07 2.55 -2.16
N ASN A 84 10.82 3.51 -1.63
CA ASN A 84 11.79 4.27 -2.43
C ASN A 84 12.84 3.29 -3.00
N GLU A 85 13.14 3.39 -4.29
CA GLU A 85 14.34 2.75 -4.84
C GLU A 85 15.56 3.53 -4.32
N ASN A 86 16.53 2.81 -3.76
CA ASN A 86 17.85 3.38 -3.42
C ASN A 86 18.72 3.42 -4.67
#